data_AF-A0A1N7AIK6-F1
#
_entry.id   AF-A0A1N7AIK6-F1
#
_cell.length_a   1.000
_cell.length_b   1.000
_cell.length_c   1.000
_cell.angle_alpha   90.00
_cell.angle_beta   90.00
_cell.angle_gamma   90.00
#
_symmetry.space_group_name_H-M   'P 1'
#
loop_
_entity.id
_entity.type
_entity.pdbx_description
1 polymer ?
#
loop_
_entity_poly.entity_id
_entity_poly.type
_entity_poly.pdbx_seq_one_letter_code
_entity_poly.pdbx_strand_id
1 'polypeptide(L)' 'MSDLVMVLLAGALFLQFPAAIVVHFDAKRLGLENPEMYELGIIVPMAGFLVIFYYASQRGSLPRADSPTE' A
#
# COMPACT_ATOMS: atom_id res chain seq x y z
N MET A 1 20.17 13.50 -2.50
CA MET A 1 18.78 13.65 -1.99
C MET A 1 17.92 12.46 -2.38
N SER A 2 17.92 12.03 -3.66
CA SER A 2 17.24 10.82 -4.15
C SER A 2 17.55 9.57 -3.32
N ASP A 3 18.82 9.34 -3.01
CA ASP A 3 19.27 8.09 -2.39
C ASP A 3 18.80 7.99 -0.94
N LEU A 4 18.85 9.12 -0.21
CA LEU A 4 18.30 9.22 1.14
C LEU A 4 16.77 8.97 1.13
N VAL A 5 16.05 9.55 0.17
CA VAL A 5 14.60 9.33 0.01
C VAL A 5 14.31 7.85 -0.26
N MET A 6 15.06 7.19 -1.14
CA MET A 6 14.89 5.76 -1.41
C MET A 6 15.17 4.89 -0.17
N VAL A 7 16.22 5.20 0.59
CA VAL A 7 16.54 4.49 1.84
C VAL A 7 15.43 4.66 2.89
N LEU A 8 14.92 5.88 3.06
CA LEU A 8 13.83 6.14 4.00
C LEU A 8 12.54 5.43 3.58
N LEU A 9 12.20 5.45 2.29
CA LEU A 9 11.06 4.72 1.76
C LEU A 9 11.21 3.22 2.01
N ALA A 10 12.33 2.62 1.59
CA ALA A 10 12.60 1.19 1.80
C ALA A 10 12.56 0.80 3.29
N GLY A 11 13.13 1.63 4.17
CA GLY A 11 13.07 1.46 5.62
C GLY A 11 11.63 1.52 6.16
N ALA A 12 10.83 2.49 5.70
CA ALA A 12 9.42 2.57 6.06
C ALA A 12 8.63 1.34 5.59
N LEU A 13 8.90 0.81 4.38
CA LEU A 13 8.26 -0.41 3.87
C LEU A 13 8.60 -1.61 4.74
N PHE A 14 9.87 -1.73 5.12
CA PHE A 14 10.34 -2.82 5.95
C PHE A 14 9.72 -2.76 7.36
N LEU A 15 9.67 -1.58 7.96
CA LEU A 15 9.12 -1.36 9.31
C LEU A 15 7.60 -1.45 9.37
N GLN A 16 6.90 -1.29 8.25
CA GLN A 16 5.44 -1.41 8.18
C GLN A 16 4.96 -2.80 8.60
N PHE A 17 5.61 -3.89 8.18
CA PHE A 17 5.14 -5.24 8.51
C PHE A 17 5.26 -5.54 10.01
N PRO A 18 6.39 -5.27 10.69
CA PRO A 18 6.47 -5.33 12.14
C PRO A 18 5.44 -4.44 12.84
N ALA A 19 5.23 -3.21 12.36
CA ALA A 19 4.25 -2.29 12.95
C ALA A 19 2.81 -2.85 12.85
N ALA A 20 2.44 -3.39 11.69
CA ALA A 20 1.13 -4.02 11.48
C ALA A 20 0.90 -5.21 12.43
N ILE A 21 1.92 -6.05 12.63
CA ILE A 21 1.87 -7.18 13.57
C ILE A 21 1.66 -6.68 15.01
N VAL A 22 2.43 -5.67 15.44
CA VAL A 22 2.31 -5.10 16.80
C VAL A 22 0.90 -4.55 17.02
N VAL A 23 0.37 -3.79 16.06
CA VAL A 23 -0.98 -3.22 16.14
C VAL A 23 -2.05 -4.31 16.16
N HIS A 24 -1.90 -5.38 15.37
CA HIS A 24 -2.81 -6.52 15.40
C HIS A 24 -2.89 -7.17 16.80
N PHE A 25 -1.73 -7.43 17.42
CA PHE A 25 -1.68 -8.04 18.75
C PHE A 25 -2.23 -7.12 19.84
N ASP A 26 -1.95 -5.81 19.75
CA ASP A 26 -2.49 -4.82 20.68
C ASP A 26 -4.02 -4.69 20.55
N ALA A 27 -4.55 -4.62 19.33
CA ALA A 27 -5.98 -4.61 19.05
C ALA A 27 -6.69 -5.87 19.57
N LYS A 28 -6.06 -7.06 19.42
CA LYS A 28 -6.53 -8.30 20.03
C LYS A 28 -6.54 -8.25 21.56
N ARG A 29 -5.48 -7.71 22.16
CA ARG A 29 -5.37 -7.55 23.62
C ARG A 29 -6.46 -6.63 24.17
N LEU A 30 -6.85 -5.61 23.42
CA LEU A 30 -7.91 -4.66 23.78
C LEU A 30 -9.33 -5.18 23.51
N GLY A 31 -9.47 -6.33 22.84
CA GLY A 31 -10.79 -6.90 22.52
C GLY A 31 -11.56 -6.10 21.46
N LEU A 32 -10.86 -5.44 20.53
CA LEU A 32 -11.49 -4.72 19.43
C LEU A 32 -12.20 -5.70 18.48
N GLU A 33 -13.30 -5.25 17.90
CA GLU A 33 -14.20 -6.10 17.11
C GLU A 33 -13.54 -6.67 15.84
N ASN A 34 -12.64 -5.90 15.19
CA ASN A 34 -11.98 -6.29 13.95
C ASN A 34 -10.48 -5.90 13.94
N PRO A 35 -9.60 -6.61 14.67
CA PRO A 35 -8.16 -6.31 14.73
C PRO A 35 -7.46 -6.28 13.37
N GLU A 36 -7.89 -7.13 12.44
CA GLU A 36 -7.40 -7.21 11.07
C GLU A 36 -7.62 -5.92 10.27
N MET A 37 -8.66 -5.14 10.57
CA MET A 37 -8.89 -3.87 9.87
C MET A 37 -7.81 -2.83 10.18
N TYR A 38 -7.25 -2.85 11.39
CA TYR A 38 -6.14 -1.98 11.78
C TYR A 38 -4.82 -2.42 11.14
N GLU A 39 -4.59 -3.73 11.07
CA GLU A 39 -3.45 -4.32 10.36
C GLU A 39 -3.49 -3.98 8.86
N LEU A 40 -4.64 -4.22 8.22
CA LEU A 40 -4.86 -3.92 6.81
C LEU A 40 -4.79 -2.42 6.52
N GLY A 41 -5.24 -1.58 7.46
CA GLY A 41 -5.07 -0.13 7.37
C GLY A 41 -3.61 0.32 7.28
N ILE A 42 -2.67 -0.48 7.77
CA ILE A 42 -1.23 -0.24 7.67
C ILE A 42 -0.67 -0.86 6.37
N ILE A 43 -1.12 -2.06 6.00
CA ILE A 43 -0.54 -2.81 4.87
C ILE A 43 -1.09 -2.34 3.50
N VAL A 44 -2.39 -2.09 3.40
CA VAL A 44 -3.11 -1.84 2.13
C VAL A 44 -2.74 -0.53 1.43
N PRO A 45 -2.54 0.61 2.12
CA PRO A 45 -2.15 1.87 1.46
C PRO A 45 -0.90 1.72 0.58
N MET A 46 0.01 0.82 0.97
CA MET A 46 1.21 0.47 0.21
C MET A 46 0.93 -0.30 -1.09
N ALA A 47 -0.03 -1.22 -1.08
CA ALA A 47 -0.48 -1.87 -2.31
C ALA A 47 -1.08 -0.84 -3.28
N GLY A 48 -1.77 0.18 -2.75
CA GLY A 48 -2.28 1.31 -3.52
C GLY A 48 -1.18 2.07 -4.29
N PHE A 49 -0.01 2.31 -3.68
CA PHE A 49 1.12 2.94 -4.37
C PHE A 49 1.65 2.10 -5.53
N LEU A 50 1.77 0.78 -5.37
CA LEU A 50 2.17 -0.12 -6.46
C LEU A 50 1.18 -0.07 -7.62
N VAL A 51 -0.13 -0.10 -7.31
CA VAL A 51 -1.20 0.03 -8.30
C VAL A 51 -1.12 1.38 -9.03
N ILE A 52 -0.86 2.48 -8.31
CA ILE A 52 -0.70 3.81 -8.92
C ILE A 52 0.48 3.82 -9.90
N PHE A 53 1.63 3.28 -9.51
CA PHE A 53 2.81 3.23 -10.40
C PHE A 53 2.59 2.35 -11.62
N TYR A 54 1.98 1.17 -11.43
CA TYR A 54 1.65 0.26 -12.53
C TYR A 54 0.60 0.86 -13.47
N TYR A 55 -0.46 1.46 -12.91
CA TYR A 55 -1.44 2.21 -13.68
C TYR A 55 -0.75 3.33 -14.47
N ALA A 56 0.11 4.11 -13.82
CA ALA A 56 0.84 5.18 -14.47
C ALA A 56 1.74 4.68 -15.61
N SER A 57 2.40 3.53 -15.48
CA SER A 57 3.22 2.96 -16.56
C SER A 57 2.39 2.43 -17.73
N GLN A 58 1.19 1.89 -17.46
CA GLN A 58 0.38 1.23 -18.48
C GLN A 58 -0.73 2.13 -19.08
N ARG A 59 -1.08 3.26 -18.44
CA ARG A 59 -2.24 4.10 -18.79
C ARG A 59 -2.30 4.55 -20.24
N GLY A 60 -1.15 4.71 -20.91
CA GLY A 60 -1.08 5.10 -22.31
C GLY A 60 -1.61 4.05 -23.29
N SER A 61 -1.58 2.78 -22.89
CA SER A 61 -2.00 1.62 -23.69
C SER A 61 -3.40 1.10 -23.34
N LEU A 62 -4.04 1.68 -22.32
CA LEU A 62 -5.38 1.25 -21.92
C LEU A 62 -6.41 1.72 -22.95
N PRO A 63 -7.44 0.90 -23.26
CA PRO A 63 -8.54 1.31 -24.12
C PRO A 63 -9.17 2.61 -23.64
N ARG A 64 -9.35 3.58 -24.53
CA ARG A 64 -10.00 4.86 -24.20
C ARG A 64 -11.46 4.80 -24.63
N ALA A 65 -12.33 5.48 -23.87
CA ALA A 65 -13.74 5.59 -24.21
C ALA A 65 -13.96 6.22 -25.59
N ASP A 66 -13.03 7.06 -26.03
CA ASP A 66 -13.10 7.79 -27.31
C ASP A 66 -12.45 7.02 -28.47
N SER A 67 -11.86 5.85 -28.21
CA SER A 67 -11.29 4.99 -29.24
C SER A 67 -12.43 4.27 -29.97
N PRO A 68 -12.55 4.40 -31.31
CA PRO A 68 -13.53 3.63 -32.06
C PRO A 68 -13.26 2.15 -31.80
N THR A 69 -14.30 1.41 -31.41
CA THR A 69 -14.22 -0.05 -31.38
C THR A 69 -14.17 -0.50 -32.84
N GLU A 70 -13.00 -0.91 -33.32
CA GLU A 70 -12.88 -1.63 -34.60
C GLU A 70 -13.51 -3.01 -34.51
#